data_AF-A0A5T1CJL0-F1
#
_entry.id   AF-A0A5T1CJL0-F1
#
_cell.length_a   1.000
_cell.length_b   1.000
_cell.length_c   1.000
_cell.angle_alpha   90.00
_cell.angle_beta   90.00
_cell.angle_gamma   90.00
#
_symmetry.space_group_name_H-M   'P 1'
#
loop_
_entity.id
_entity.type
_entity.pdbx_description
1 polymer ?
#
loop_
_entity_poly.entity_id
_entity_poly.type
_entity_poly.pdbx_seq_one_letter_code
_entity_poly.pdbx_strand_id
1 'polypeptide(L)'
;TVEDFRSTNQSFTRALEKDIANLPYQSLITEENIINNVGPILKYYRHSINALNVYLGLNNGKVLLSQKSNDAKMPELRDDLDIKTKDWYQEALKTNDIFVTPAYLDTILKQYVITYSKAIYKDGKIIGVLGVDIPSEDLQNLVANTPGNTFLFDQKNKIFAATNKELLNPSIDHSPVLNAYKLNGDNNFFSYKLNNEERLGACTKVFAYTACITESADIINKPIFKAAYIQVIALIVMISISVILLYFIVSKYLSPLAAIQTGLTSFFDFINYKTKNVSTIEVKSNDEFGQISNAINENILATKRGLEQDNQAVKESVQTVSVVEGGNLTARITANPRNPQLIELKNVLNKLLDVLQARVGSDMNAIHKIFEEYKSLDFRNKLENASGSVELTTNALGDEIVKMLKQSSDFANALANESGKLQTAVQSLTTSSNSQAQSLEETAAALEEITSSMQNVSVKTSDVITQSEEIKNVTGIIGDIADQINLLAL
;
A
#
# COMPACT_ATOMS: atom_id res chain seq x y z
N THR A 1 65.59 21.17 -27.95
CA THR A 1 66.92 20.62 -27.63
C THR A 1 67.80 20.35 -28.84
N VAL A 2 67.50 19.36 -29.70
CA VAL A 2 68.36 19.05 -30.87
C VAL A 2 68.39 20.21 -31.87
N GLU A 3 67.24 20.81 -32.14
CA GLU A 3 67.12 22.00 -32.99
C GLU A 3 67.90 23.19 -32.44
N ASP A 4 67.77 23.48 -31.14
CA ASP A 4 68.48 24.58 -30.49
C ASP A 4 70.00 24.38 -30.53
N PHE A 5 70.46 23.16 -30.23
CA PHE A 5 71.87 22.79 -30.31
C PHE A 5 72.42 22.97 -31.72
N ARG A 6 71.68 22.49 -32.74
CA ARG A 6 72.06 22.67 -34.14
C ARG A 6 72.07 24.15 -34.55
N SER A 7 71.02 24.89 -34.22
CA SER A 7 70.86 26.30 -34.58
C SER A 7 71.94 27.19 -33.95
N THR A 8 72.26 26.95 -32.68
CA THR A 8 73.32 27.67 -31.94
C THR A 8 74.68 27.48 -32.61
N ASN A 9 75.05 26.23 -32.87
CA ASN A 9 76.35 25.90 -33.49
C ASN A 9 76.44 26.33 -34.96
N GLN A 10 75.32 26.29 -35.71
CA GLN A 10 75.26 26.87 -37.05
C GLN A 10 75.44 28.39 -37.01
N SER A 11 74.74 29.09 -36.11
CA SER A 11 74.85 30.55 -35.98
C SER A 11 76.28 30.96 -35.62
N PHE A 12 76.91 30.23 -34.70
CA PHE A 12 78.32 30.38 -34.36
C PHE A 12 79.24 30.19 -35.57
N THR A 13 79.05 29.11 -36.33
CA THR A 13 79.87 28.81 -37.53
C THR A 13 79.69 29.88 -38.62
N ARG A 14 78.47 30.44 -38.78
CA ARG A 14 78.22 31.56 -39.69
C ARG A 14 78.94 32.83 -39.25
N ALA A 15 78.95 33.15 -37.95
CA ALA A 15 79.65 34.31 -37.42
C ALA A 15 81.17 34.19 -37.65
N LEU A 16 81.74 33.03 -37.35
CA LEU A 16 83.15 32.74 -37.59
C LEU A 16 83.53 32.85 -39.08
N GLU A 17 82.75 32.22 -39.96
CA GLU A 17 83.00 32.32 -41.40
C GLU A 17 82.93 33.76 -41.89
N LYS A 18 81.95 34.54 -41.43
CA LYS A 18 81.81 35.97 -41.79
C LYS A 18 83.00 36.80 -41.33
N ASP A 19 83.50 36.59 -40.12
CA ASP A 19 84.67 37.31 -39.60
C ASP A 19 85.93 37.01 -40.42
N ILE A 20 86.15 35.75 -40.79
CA ILE A 20 87.25 35.36 -41.68
C ILE A 20 87.05 35.95 -43.08
N ALA A 21 85.84 35.87 -43.64
CA ALA A 21 85.52 36.40 -44.96
C ALA A 21 85.64 37.93 -45.04
N ASN A 22 85.46 38.65 -43.92
CA ASN A 22 85.62 40.11 -43.84
C ASN A 22 87.08 40.58 -43.83
N LEU A 23 88.06 39.69 -43.59
CA LEU A 23 89.47 40.06 -43.65
C LEU A 23 89.84 40.59 -45.05
N PRO A 24 90.83 41.50 -45.15
CA PRO A 24 91.36 41.93 -46.44
C PRO A 24 91.84 40.72 -47.25
N TYR A 25 91.65 40.73 -48.58
CA TYR A 25 92.08 39.61 -49.43
C TYR A 25 93.56 39.26 -49.24
N GLN A 26 94.42 40.26 -49.04
CA GLN A 26 95.85 40.08 -48.77
C GLN A 26 96.13 39.25 -47.51
N SER A 27 95.25 39.27 -46.52
CA SER A 27 95.36 38.48 -45.28
C SER A 27 95.04 36.99 -45.49
N LEU A 28 94.50 36.60 -46.66
CA LEU A 28 93.97 35.25 -46.92
C LEU A 28 94.68 34.52 -48.09
N ILE A 29 95.70 35.11 -48.71
CA ILE A 29 96.31 34.56 -49.95
C ILE A 29 97.56 33.70 -49.74
N THR A 30 98.30 33.87 -48.64
CA THR A 30 99.50 33.08 -48.33
C THR A 30 99.29 32.28 -47.05
N GLU A 31 99.99 31.14 -46.92
CA GLU A 31 99.94 30.32 -45.71
C GLU A 31 100.36 31.12 -44.47
N GLU A 32 101.41 31.94 -44.57
CA GLU A 32 101.88 32.82 -43.50
C GLU A 32 100.82 33.86 -43.09
N ASN A 33 100.16 34.48 -44.05
CA ASN A 33 99.09 35.45 -43.77
C ASN A 33 97.88 34.76 -43.13
N ILE A 34 97.51 33.57 -43.59
CA ILE A 34 96.42 32.78 -42.99
C ILE A 34 96.76 32.40 -41.54
N ILE A 35 97.99 31.93 -41.25
CA ILE A 35 98.42 31.61 -39.89
C ILE A 35 98.31 32.85 -38.98
N ASN A 36 98.85 33.98 -39.42
CA ASN A 36 98.94 35.20 -38.60
C ASN A 36 97.59 35.91 -38.40
N ASN A 37 96.70 35.89 -39.40
CA ASN A 37 95.43 36.61 -39.36
C ASN A 37 94.24 35.72 -38.98
N VAL A 38 94.18 34.48 -39.47
CA VAL A 38 93.05 33.56 -39.22
C VAL A 38 93.30 32.73 -37.97
N GLY A 39 94.54 32.33 -37.69
CA GLY A 39 94.91 31.53 -36.51
C GLY A 39 94.37 32.10 -35.18
N PRO A 40 94.61 33.38 -34.84
CA PRO A 40 94.04 33.99 -33.65
C PRO A 40 92.51 33.89 -33.60
N ILE A 41 91.82 34.16 -34.71
CA ILE A 41 90.35 34.10 -34.80
C ILE A 41 89.85 32.69 -34.50
N LEU A 42 90.42 31.65 -35.12
CA LEU A 42 90.04 30.26 -34.87
C LEU A 42 90.19 29.89 -33.38
N LYS A 43 91.28 30.35 -32.74
CA LYS A 43 91.53 30.11 -31.31
C LYS A 43 90.52 30.84 -30.42
N TYR A 44 90.27 32.13 -30.66
CA TYR A 44 89.28 32.89 -29.89
C TYR A 44 87.88 32.29 -29.99
N TYR A 45 87.45 31.96 -31.21
CA TYR A 45 86.16 31.33 -31.42
C TYR A 45 86.09 29.96 -30.74
N ARG A 46 87.12 29.11 -30.87
CA ARG A 46 87.17 27.82 -30.17
C ARG A 46 86.98 27.97 -28.66
N HIS A 47 87.66 28.93 -28.04
CA HIS A 47 87.51 29.22 -26.61
C HIS A 47 86.10 29.68 -26.24
N SER A 48 85.50 30.56 -27.05
CA SER A 48 84.20 31.17 -26.74
C SER A 48 83.04 30.18 -26.64
N ILE A 49 83.06 29.09 -27.42
CA ILE A 49 82.05 28.02 -27.39
C ILE A 49 82.59 26.71 -26.81
N ASN A 50 83.83 26.70 -26.32
CA ASN A 50 84.52 25.50 -25.85
C ASN A 50 84.50 24.36 -26.90
N ALA A 51 84.62 24.70 -28.18
CA ALA A 51 84.69 23.71 -29.26
C ALA A 51 85.92 22.81 -29.10
N LEU A 52 85.81 21.57 -29.59
CA LEU A 52 86.91 20.62 -29.53
C LEU A 52 88.03 21.02 -30.49
N ASN A 53 87.65 21.26 -31.75
CA ASN A 53 88.52 21.73 -32.81
C ASN A 53 87.83 22.84 -33.60
N VAL A 54 88.59 23.84 -34.05
CA VAL A 54 88.17 24.86 -35.01
C VAL A 54 89.29 25.03 -36.03
N TYR A 55 88.99 24.84 -37.31
CA TYR A 55 90.02 24.71 -38.33
C TYR A 55 89.61 25.22 -39.70
N LEU A 56 90.59 25.60 -40.51
CA LEU A 56 90.42 26.01 -41.90
C LEU A 56 91.21 25.07 -42.81
N GLY A 57 90.50 24.23 -43.56
CA GLY A 57 91.06 23.34 -44.57
C GLY A 57 91.29 24.08 -45.90
N LEU A 58 92.54 24.15 -46.35
CA LEU A 58 92.95 24.87 -47.55
C LEU A 58 92.85 23.99 -48.81
N ASN A 59 92.77 24.64 -49.97
CA ASN A 59 92.72 23.92 -51.26
C ASN A 59 94.00 23.13 -51.58
N ASN A 60 95.13 23.40 -50.94
CA ASN A 60 96.35 22.60 -51.11
C ASN A 60 96.36 21.32 -50.24
N GLY A 61 95.30 21.06 -49.48
CA GLY A 61 95.18 19.87 -48.61
C GLY A 61 95.71 20.09 -47.18
N LYS A 62 96.36 21.22 -46.91
CA LYS A 62 96.77 21.58 -45.55
C LYS A 62 95.60 22.12 -44.74
N VAL A 63 95.68 22.05 -43.42
CA VAL A 63 94.66 22.56 -42.50
C VAL A 63 95.30 23.37 -41.39
N LEU A 64 94.80 24.60 -41.20
CA LEU A 64 95.16 25.42 -40.05
C LEU A 64 94.27 25.01 -38.89
N LEU A 65 94.84 24.45 -37.82
CA LEU A 65 94.08 23.77 -36.78
C LEU A 65 94.27 24.42 -35.41
N SER A 66 93.16 24.90 -34.83
CA SER A 66 93.06 25.23 -33.41
C SER A 66 92.38 24.07 -32.70
N GLN A 67 93.07 23.42 -31.75
CA GLN A 67 92.58 22.23 -31.06
C GLN A 67 92.71 22.38 -29.54
N LYS A 68 91.76 21.79 -28.81
CA LYS A 68 91.73 21.85 -27.34
C LYS A 68 92.92 21.14 -26.67
N SER A 69 93.44 20.07 -27.28
CA SER A 69 94.57 19.29 -26.72
C SER A 69 95.92 20.00 -26.70
N ASN A 70 96.07 21.08 -27.47
CA ASN A 70 97.31 21.84 -27.57
C ASN A 70 97.01 23.34 -27.45
N ASP A 71 96.31 23.70 -26.37
CA ASP A 71 95.79 25.05 -26.17
C ASP A 71 96.87 26.12 -25.96
N ALA A 72 98.04 25.72 -25.47
CA ALA A 72 99.14 26.63 -25.17
C ALA A 72 99.75 27.28 -26.43
N LYS A 73 99.66 26.61 -27.59
CA LYS A 73 100.24 27.08 -28.85
C LYS A 73 99.21 27.84 -29.70
N MET A 74 99.71 28.60 -30.68
CA MET A 74 98.88 29.16 -31.74
C MET A 74 98.52 28.07 -32.75
N PRO A 75 97.42 28.20 -33.52
CA PRO A 75 97.07 27.22 -34.55
C PRO A 75 98.20 27.03 -35.55
N GLU A 76 98.51 25.77 -35.82
CA GLU A 76 99.59 25.35 -36.72
C GLU A 76 98.99 24.78 -38.00
N LEU A 77 99.73 24.93 -39.11
CA LEU A 77 99.36 24.37 -40.39
C LEU A 77 99.84 22.91 -40.47
N ARG A 78 98.90 22.00 -40.77
CA ARG A 78 99.11 20.56 -40.79
C ARG A 78 98.85 20.02 -42.19
N ASP A 79 99.65 19.08 -42.68
CA ASP A 79 99.52 18.45 -44.00
C ASP A 79 99.23 16.94 -43.95
N ASP A 80 99.04 16.39 -42.75
CA ASP A 80 98.93 14.95 -42.45
C ASP A 80 97.49 14.47 -42.19
N LEU A 81 96.47 15.25 -42.54
CA LEU A 81 95.07 14.99 -42.15
C LEU A 81 94.11 14.62 -43.29
N ASP A 82 94.62 14.46 -44.52
CA ASP A 82 93.90 14.01 -45.72
C ASP A 82 92.51 14.63 -45.88
N ILE A 83 92.40 15.95 -45.65
CA ILE A 83 91.11 16.63 -45.53
C ILE A 83 90.25 16.55 -46.80
N LYS A 84 90.87 16.40 -47.98
CA LYS A 84 90.17 16.42 -49.26
C LYS A 84 89.26 15.21 -49.48
N THR A 85 89.39 14.13 -48.71
CA THR A 85 88.49 12.97 -48.82
C THR A 85 87.41 12.95 -47.76
N LYS A 86 87.40 13.90 -46.81
CA LYS A 86 86.44 13.95 -45.70
C LYS A 86 85.13 14.60 -46.11
N ASP A 87 84.02 14.03 -45.63
CA ASP A 87 82.66 14.51 -45.91
C ASP A 87 82.47 15.99 -45.55
N TRP A 88 82.97 16.44 -44.38
CA TRP A 88 82.85 17.85 -43.97
C TRP A 88 83.52 18.82 -44.96
N TYR A 89 84.56 18.38 -45.66
CA TYR A 89 85.26 19.19 -46.65
C TYR A 89 84.52 19.15 -48.00
N GLN A 90 84.22 17.95 -48.48
CA GLN A 90 83.61 17.74 -49.79
C GLN A 90 82.17 18.24 -49.86
N GLU A 91 81.36 17.97 -48.84
CA GLU A 91 79.95 18.39 -48.84
C GLU A 91 79.81 19.90 -48.63
N ALA A 92 80.66 20.52 -47.82
CA ALA A 92 80.66 21.97 -47.67
C ALA A 92 81.01 22.73 -48.96
N LEU A 93 81.74 22.12 -49.89
CA LEU A 93 82.01 22.68 -51.22
C LEU A 93 80.82 22.54 -52.19
N LYS A 94 79.87 21.64 -51.90
CA LYS A 94 78.68 21.38 -52.74
C LYS A 94 77.47 22.21 -52.35
N THR A 95 77.52 22.91 -51.21
CA THR A 95 76.41 23.71 -50.70
C THR A 95 76.87 25.12 -50.32
N ASN A 96 75.96 26.10 -50.45
CA ASN A 96 76.17 27.46 -49.92
C ASN A 96 75.84 27.56 -48.43
N ASP A 97 75.13 26.56 -47.88
CA ASP A 97 74.75 26.49 -46.47
C ASP A 97 75.83 25.80 -45.63
N ILE A 98 75.63 25.79 -44.30
CA ILE A 98 76.47 24.98 -43.41
C ILE A 98 76.10 23.52 -43.58
N PHE A 99 77.09 22.70 -43.91
CA PHE A 99 76.98 21.26 -43.85
C PHE A 99 77.23 20.77 -42.40
N VAL A 100 76.35 19.90 -41.91
CA VAL A 100 76.43 19.30 -40.58
C VAL A 100 76.64 17.81 -40.73
N THR A 101 77.76 17.30 -40.26
CA THR A 101 78.04 15.87 -40.33
C THR A 101 77.14 15.10 -39.36
N PRO A 102 76.87 13.82 -39.64
CA PRO A 102 76.53 12.85 -38.60
C PRO A 102 77.64 12.80 -37.53
N ALA A 103 77.33 12.28 -36.35
CA ALA A 103 78.37 12.05 -35.35
C ALA A 103 79.40 11.03 -35.85
N TYR A 104 80.69 11.36 -35.79
CA TYR A 104 81.78 10.47 -36.18
C TYR A 104 82.97 10.61 -35.24
N LEU A 105 83.87 9.63 -35.25
CA LEU A 105 85.07 9.64 -34.42
C LEU A 105 86.10 10.62 -34.99
N ASP A 106 86.42 11.67 -34.24
CA ASP A 106 87.46 12.63 -34.59
C ASP A 106 88.80 11.91 -34.83
N THR A 107 89.47 12.31 -35.91
CA THR A 107 90.73 11.72 -36.34
C THR A 107 91.85 12.00 -35.34
N ILE A 108 91.79 13.14 -34.65
CA ILE A 108 92.86 13.65 -33.81
C ILE A 108 92.67 13.20 -32.36
N LEU A 109 91.55 13.57 -31.75
CA LEU A 109 91.30 13.40 -30.31
C LEU A 109 90.57 12.10 -29.97
N LYS A 110 90.17 11.33 -30.98
CA LYS A 110 89.45 10.05 -30.81
C LYS A 110 88.20 10.22 -29.93
N GLN A 111 87.53 11.35 -30.06
CA GLN A 111 86.24 11.64 -29.45
C GLN A 111 85.17 11.72 -30.54
N TYR A 112 83.93 11.35 -30.23
CA TYR A 112 82.84 11.53 -31.18
C TYR A 112 82.49 13.01 -31.30
N VAL A 113 82.41 13.51 -32.52
CA VAL A 113 82.16 14.92 -32.82
C VAL A 113 81.05 15.07 -33.84
N ILE A 114 80.37 16.21 -33.78
CA ILE A 114 79.49 16.73 -34.82
C ILE A 114 80.21 17.93 -35.43
N THR A 115 80.56 17.85 -36.72
CA THR A 115 81.27 18.90 -37.43
C THR A 115 80.29 19.79 -38.17
N TYR A 116 80.40 21.09 -37.94
CA TYR A 116 79.73 22.15 -38.70
C TYR A 116 80.74 22.75 -39.65
N SER A 117 80.44 22.73 -40.95
CA SER A 117 81.41 23.11 -41.99
C SER A 117 80.81 24.05 -43.03
N LYS A 118 81.63 25.00 -43.50
CA LYS A 118 81.23 25.98 -44.51
C LYS A 118 82.40 26.39 -45.39
N ALA A 119 82.19 26.39 -46.71
CA ALA A 119 83.17 26.92 -47.65
C ALA A 119 83.27 28.45 -47.55
N ILE A 120 84.49 28.97 -47.48
CA ILE A 120 84.79 30.40 -47.39
C ILE A 120 85.22 30.91 -48.77
N TYR A 121 84.46 31.84 -49.33
CA TYR A 121 84.78 32.50 -50.60
C TYR A 121 85.13 33.97 -50.37
N LYS A 122 86.13 34.46 -51.10
CA LYS A 122 86.49 35.87 -51.17
C LYS A 122 86.63 36.27 -52.64
N ASP A 123 85.87 37.29 -53.06
CA ASP A 123 85.83 37.77 -54.44
C ASP A 123 85.60 36.64 -55.48
N GLY A 124 84.71 35.69 -55.14
CA GLY A 124 84.38 34.53 -55.97
C GLY A 124 85.42 33.41 -55.99
N LYS A 125 86.54 33.54 -55.28
CA LYS A 125 87.58 32.50 -55.16
C LYS A 125 87.47 31.76 -53.82
N ILE A 126 87.60 30.44 -53.88
CA ILE A 126 87.63 29.59 -52.68
C ILE A 126 88.93 29.84 -51.90
N ILE A 127 88.80 30.16 -50.61
CA ILE A 127 89.92 30.25 -49.67
C ILE A 127 90.15 28.89 -49.01
N GLY A 128 89.06 28.25 -48.58
CA GLY A 128 89.09 26.95 -47.93
C GLY A 128 87.74 26.59 -47.32
N VAL A 129 87.70 25.50 -46.57
CA VAL A 129 86.51 25.05 -45.82
C VAL A 129 86.76 25.19 -44.34
N LEU A 130 85.95 26.00 -43.68
CA LEU A 130 85.90 26.09 -42.22
C LEU A 130 85.25 24.83 -41.66
N GLY A 131 85.81 24.29 -40.58
CA GLY A 131 85.20 23.23 -39.78
C GLY A 131 85.24 23.58 -38.30
N VAL A 132 84.14 23.26 -37.61
CA VAL A 132 83.96 23.43 -36.17
C VAL A 132 83.48 22.09 -35.60
N ASP A 133 84.31 21.44 -34.79
CA ASP A 133 83.97 20.19 -34.13
C ASP A 133 83.43 20.47 -32.73
N ILE A 134 82.16 20.10 -32.52
CA ILE A 134 81.53 20.12 -31.21
C ILE A 134 81.46 18.68 -30.70
N PRO A 135 81.88 18.39 -29.44
CA PRO A 135 81.72 17.06 -28.86
C PRO A 135 80.27 16.59 -28.95
N SER A 136 80.07 15.37 -29.45
CA SER A 136 78.71 14.79 -29.49
C SER A 136 78.15 14.57 -28.07
N GLU A 137 79.04 14.43 -27.08
CA GLU A 137 78.71 14.32 -25.66
C GLU A 137 77.91 15.54 -25.16
N ASP A 138 78.15 16.74 -25.69
CA ASP A 138 77.39 17.94 -25.29
C ASP A 138 75.90 17.77 -25.63
N LEU A 139 75.59 17.24 -26.82
CA LEU A 139 74.21 16.94 -27.20
C LEU A 139 73.65 15.76 -26.38
N GLN A 140 74.45 14.74 -26.10
CA GLN A 140 74.03 13.61 -25.26
C GLN A 140 73.64 14.07 -23.86
N ASN A 141 74.44 14.95 -23.25
CA ASN A 141 74.20 15.53 -21.94
C ASN A 141 72.97 16.44 -21.94
N LEU A 142 72.74 17.21 -23.01
CA LEU A 142 71.52 18.00 -23.15
C LEU A 142 70.26 17.12 -23.18
N VAL A 143 70.29 16.01 -23.92
CA VAL A 143 69.17 15.04 -23.97
C VAL A 143 69.00 14.35 -22.61
N ALA A 144 70.10 13.97 -21.97
CA ALA A 144 70.06 13.27 -20.68
C ALA A 144 69.34 14.06 -19.57
N ASN A 145 69.30 15.39 -19.69
CA ASN A 145 68.65 16.29 -18.73
C ASN A 145 67.23 16.70 -19.13
N THR A 146 66.67 16.15 -20.22
CA THR A 146 65.28 16.42 -20.61
C THR A 146 64.29 15.61 -19.75
N PRO A 147 63.10 16.16 -19.45
CA PRO A 147 62.07 15.44 -18.70
C PRO A 147 61.48 14.29 -19.53
N GLY A 148 61.02 13.25 -18.82
CA GLY A 148 60.48 12.04 -19.45
C GLY A 148 61.58 11.09 -19.92
N ASN A 149 61.20 9.85 -20.21
CA ASN A 149 62.13 8.83 -20.69
C ASN A 149 62.33 8.98 -22.21
N THR A 150 63.10 9.99 -22.59
CA THR A 150 63.39 10.31 -24.01
C THR A 150 64.76 9.79 -24.45
N PHE A 151 64.91 9.53 -25.74
CA PHE A 151 66.16 9.09 -26.33
C PHE A 151 66.23 9.40 -27.83
N LEU A 152 67.45 9.41 -28.37
CA LEU A 152 67.75 9.68 -29.77
C LEU A 152 68.44 8.49 -30.41
N PHE A 153 68.02 8.15 -31.63
CA PHE A 153 68.79 7.32 -32.55
C PHE A 153 69.48 8.18 -33.60
N ASP A 154 70.67 7.75 -34.02
CA ASP A 154 71.38 8.33 -35.16
C ASP A 154 70.74 7.94 -36.51
N GLN A 155 71.33 8.42 -37.61
CA GLN A 155 70.89 8.13 -38.97
C GLN A 155 70.94 6.64 -39.36
N LYS A 156 71.71 5.83 -38.62
CA LYS A 156 71.83 4.37 -38.80
C LYS A 156 70.90 3.61 -37.85
N ASN A 157 69.99 4.32 -37.18
CA ASN A 157 69.09 3.81 -36.14
C ASN A 157 69.85 3.14 -34.97
N LYS A 158 71.05 3.60 -34.66
CA LYS A 158 71.79 3.21 -33.45
C LYS A 158 71.53 4.21 -32.34
N ILE A 159 71.40 3.71 -31.11
CA ILE A 159 71.15 4.57 -29.94
C ILE A 159 72.30 5.56 -29.79
N PHE A 160 71.96 6.84 -29.65
CA PHE A 160 72.91 7.94 -29.61
C PHE A 160 72.89 8.69 -28.28
N ALA A 161 71.71 9.00 -27.74
CA ALA A 161 71.54 9.71 -26.48
C ALA A 161 70.28 9.22 -25.77
N ALA A 162 70.23 9.31 -24.43
CA ALA A 162 69.06 8.92 -23.65
C ALA A 162 69.01 9.62 -22.29
N THR A 163 67.80 9.94 -21.81
CA THR A 163 67.55 10.34 -20.41
C THR A 163 67.91 9.20 -19.46
N ASN A 164 67.43 7.98 -19.74
CA ASN A 164 67.90 6.78 -19.04
C ASN A 164 69.18 6.26 -19.71
N LYS A 165 70.33 6.46 -19.05
CA LYS A 165 71.64 6.01 -19.56
C LYS A 165 71.76 4.50 -19.77
N GLU A 166 70.92 3.69 -19.13
CA GLU A 166 70.90 2.23 -19.35
C GLU A 166 70.53 1.87 -20.80
N LEU A 167 69.74 2.72 -21.47
CA LEU A 167 69.37 2.53 -22.89
C LEU A 167 70.56 2.60 -23.85
N LEU A 168 71.66 3.23 -23.43
CA LEU A 168 72.90 3.32 -24.19
C LEU A 168 73.71 2.02 -24.17
N ASN A 169 73.34 1.05 -23.31
CA ASN A 169 73.99 -0.24 -23.27
C ASN A 169 73.74 -1.02 -24.58
N PRO A 170 74.79 -1.48 -25.29
CA PRO A 170 74.65 -2.21 -26.55
C PRO A 170 73.80 -3.48 -26.47
N SER A 171 73.60 -4.04 -25.28
CA SER A 171 72.77 -5.23 -25.05
C SER A 171 71.26 -4.96 -25.11
N ILE A 172 70.83 -3.70 -25.09
CA ILE A 172 69.40 -3.34 -25.15
C ILE A 172 68.90 -3.46 -26.60
N ASP A 173 67.86 -4.28 -26.81
CA ASP A 173 67.21 -4.40 -28.11
C ASP A 173 66.22 -3.24 -28.34
N HIS A 174 66.61 -2.33 -29.24
CA HIS A 174 65.79 -1.21 -29.67
C HIS A 174 64.93 -1.53 -30.91
N SER A 175 64.98 -2.76 -31.43
CA SER A 175 64.21 -3.16 -32.60
C SER A 175 62.69 -3.07 -32.39
N PRO A 176 62.12 -3.43 -31.22
CA PRO A 176 60.67 -3.33 -30.99
C PRO A 176 60.14 -1.90 -31.13
N VAL A 177 60.81 -0.92 -30.53
CA VAL A 177 60.39 0.50 -30.60
C VAL A 177 60.55 1.06 -32.01
N LEU A 178 61.66 0.72 -32.70
CA LEU A 178 61.90 1.18 -34.08
C LEU A 178 60.92 0.54 -35.09
N ASN A 179 60.55 -0.73 -34.90
CA ASN A 179 59.58 -1.41 -35.75
C ASN A 179 58.17 -0.84 -35.54
N ALA A 180 57.78 -0.62 -34.29
CA ALA A 180 56.49 0.02 -33.98
C ALA A 180 56.43 1.45 -34.53
N TYR A 181 57.52 2.23 -34.41
CA TYR A 181 57.61 3.55 -35.01
C TYR A 181 57.43 3.54 -36.54
N LYS A 182 58.09 2.62 -37.26
CA LYS A 182 57.94 2.49 -38.73
C LYS A 182 56.49 2.27 -39.16
N LEU A 183 55.69 1.59 -38.35
CA LEU A 183 54.28 1.31 -38.63
C LEU A 183 53.36 2.50 -38.33
N ASN A 184 53.73 3.35 -37.37
CA ASN A 184 52.84 4.39 -36.85
C ASN A 184 53.21 5.81 -37.35
N GLY A 185 54.47 6.07 -37.69
CA GLY A 185 54.92 7.38 -38.14
C GLY A 185 55.14 8.39 -37.01
N ASP A 186 55.43 9.63 -37.40
CA ASP A 186 55.88 10.69 -36.49
C ASP A 186 54.78 11.12 -35.50
N ASN A 187 55.14 11.22 -34.22
CA ASN A 187 54.32 11.64 -33.08
C ASN A 187 53.06 10.78 -32.79
N ASN A 188 52.87 9.67 -33.50
CA ASN A 188 51.77 8.75 -33.23
C ASN A 188 52.15 7.78 -32.12
N PHE A 189 51.30 7.68 -31.10
CA PHE A 189 51.49 6.72 -30.02
C PHE A 189 51.30 5.29 -30.53
N PHE A 190 52.17 4.40 -30.07
CA PHE A 190 52.13 2.99 -30.40
C PHE A 190 52.46 2.13 -29.19
N SER A 191 51.81 0.97 -29.12
CA SER A 191 52.14 -0.06 -28.14
C SER A 191 53.26 -0.95 -28.68
N TYR A 192 54.17 -1.34 -27.80
CA TYR A 192 55.20 -2.33 -28.11
C TYR A 192 55.59 -3.09 -26.85
N LYS A 193 56.16 -4.27 -27.03
CA LYS A 193 56.67 -5.10 -25.93
C LYS A 193 58.19 -5.14 -25.95
N LEU A 194 58.79 -5.06 -24.77
CA LEU A 194 60.21 -5.34 -24.55
C LEU A 194 60.32 -6.18 -23.28
N ASN A 195 61.02 -7.32 -23.33
CA ASN A 195 61.15 -8.24 -22.18
C ASN A 195 59.80 -8.65 -21.55
N ASN A 196 58.77 -8.87 -22.37
CA ASN A 196 57.38 -9.14 -21.96
C ASN A 196 56.66 -8.00 -21.22
N GLU A 197 57.26 -6.82 -21.07
CA GLU A 197 56.58 -5.63 -20.54
C GLU A 197 55.89 -4.87 -21.67
N GLU A 198 54.62 -4.55 -21.48
CA GLU A 198 53.87 -3.65 -22.36
C GLU A 198 54.31 -2.20 -22.14
N ARG A 199 54.60 -1.51 -23.23
CA ARG A 199 55.09 -0.15 -23.22
C ARG A 199 54.35 0.68 -24.25
N LEU A 200 54.21 1.96 -23.97
CA LEU A 200 53.70 2.94 -24.91
C LEU A 200 54.86 3.83 -25.37
N GLY A 201 54.97 4.07 -26.66
CA GLY A 201 56.00 4.92 -27.24
C GLY A 201 55.46 5.87 -28.28
N ALA A 202 56.18 6.95 -28.53
CA ALA A 202 56.02 7.79 -29.69
C ALA A 202 57.41 8.25 -30.15
N CYS A 203 57.61 8.36 -31.45
CA CYS A 203 58.87 8.81 -32.03
C CYS A 203 58.63 9.83 -33.14
N THR A 204 59.64 10.62 -33.48
CA THR A 204 59.60 11.60 -34.57
C THR A 204 60.99 11.79 -35.18
N LYS A 205 61.05 12.12 -36.47
CA LYS A 205 62.31 12.55 -37.09
C LYS A 205 62.68 13.98 -36.69
N VAL A 206 63.92 14.15 -36.27
CA VAL A 206 64.53 15.47 -36.03
C VAL A 206 65.83 15.55 -36.82
N PHE A 207 65.73 16.08 -38.05
CA PHE A 207 66.78 15.99 -39.06
C PHE A 207 67.19 14.54 -39.35
N ALA A 208 68.45 14.19 -39.12
CA ALA A 208 68.98 12.85 -39.30
C ALA A 208 68.71 11.92 -38.10
N TYR A 209 68.27 12.47 -36.96
CA TYR A 209 68.00 11.71 -35.74
C TYR A 209 66.54 11.24 -35.68
N THR A 210 66.29 10.15 -34.96
CA THR A 210 64.94 9.76 -34.53
C THR A 210 64.84 9.99 -33.03
N ALA A 211 63.99 10.92 -32.59
CA ALA A 211 63.71 11.14 -31.19
C ALA A 211 62.53 10.29 -30.75
N CYS A 212 62.62 9.64 -29.60
CA CYS A 212 61.57 8.79 -29.05
C CYS A 212 61.34 9.09 -27.57
N ILE A 213 60.11 8.86 -27.12
CA ILE A 213 59.73 8.81 -25.70
C ILE A 213 58.97 7.51 -25.47
N THR A 214 59.29 6.79 -24.40
CA THR A 214 58.57 5.55 -24.06
C THR A 214 58.31 5.43 -22.56
N GLU A 215 57.20 4.82 -22.20
CA GLU A 215 56.84 4.57 -20.81
C GLU A 215 56.18 3.20 -20.63
N SER A 216 56.27 2.62 -19.43
CA SER A 216 55.55 1.37 -19.12
C SER A 216 54.04 1.60 -19.14
N ALA A 217 53.28 0.67 -19.74
CA ALA A 217 51.82 0.72 -19.75
C ALA A 217 51.24 0.75 -18.32
N ASP A 218 51.90 0.13 -17.34
CA ASP A 218 51.47 0.14 -15.94
C ASP A 218 51.57 1.54 -15.33
N ILE A 219 52.59 2.32 -15.68
CA ILE A 219 52.74 3.70 -15.20
C ILE A 219 51.62 4.58 -15.78
N ILE A 220 51.30 4.40 -17.06
CA ILE A 220 50.20 5.11 -17.74
C ILE A 220 48.84 4.71 -17.14
N ASN A 221 48.62 3.43 -16.86
CA ASN A 221 47.31 2.90 -16.43
C ASN A 221 47.07 2.95 -14.92
N LYS A 222 48.09 3.08 -14.08
CA LYS A 222 47.95 3.18 -12.61
C LYS A 222 46.92 4.23 -12.14
N PRO A 223 46.92 5.48 -12.62
CA PRO A 223 45.90 6.46 -12.23
C PRO A 223 44.48 6.04 -12.69
N ILE A 224 44.37 5.38 -13.85
CA ILE A 224 43.10 4.88 -14.39
C ILE A 224 42.51 3.82 -13.47
N PHE A 225 43.31 2.82 -13.06
CA PHE A 225 42.85 1.79 -12.12
C PHE A 225 42.48 2.35 -10.75
N LYS A 226 43.23 3.35 -10.24
CA LYS A 226 42.89 4.03 -8.98
C LYS A 226 41.55 4.76 -9.08
N ALA A 227 41.29 5.44 -10.20
CA ALA A 227 40.01 6.10 -10.45
C ALA A 227 38.86 5.08 -10.56
N ALA A 228 39.05 3.99 -11.29
CA ALA A 228 38.07 2.91 -11.41
C ALA A 228 37.70 2.30 -10.05
N TYR A 229 38.69 2.05 -9.18
CA TYR A 229 38.46 1.52 -7.84
C TYR A 229 37.60 2.47 -6.96
N ILE A 230 37.89 3.78 -7.02
CA ILE A 230 37.10 4.80 -6.31
C ILE A 230 35.65 4.84 -6.83
N GLN A 231 35.45 4.74 -8.16
CA GLN A 231 34.12 4.71 -8.76
C GLN A 231 33.30 3.49 -8.33
N VAL A 232 33.92 2.30 -8.24
CA VAL A 232 33.24 1.09 -7.76
C VAL A 232 32.77 1.23 -6.31
N ILE A 233 33.60 1.78 -5.42
CA ILE A 233 33.21 2.03 -4.03
C ILE A 233 32.05 3.03 -3.96
N ALA A 234 32.13 4.14 -4.70
CA ALA A 234 31.07 5.14 -4.74
C ALA A 234 29.73 4.56 -5.22
N LEU A 235 29.75 3.66 -6.21
CA LEU A 235 28.57 2.95 -6.70
C LEU A 235 27.94 2.07 -5.61
N ILE A 236 28.74 1.28 -4.89
CA ILE A 236 28.27 0.40 -3.81
C ILE A 236 27.62 1.22 -2.69
N VAL A 237 28.22 2.36 -2.31
CA VAL A 237 27.69 3.27 -1.29
C VAL A 237 26.36 3.86 -1.74
N MET A 238 26.25 4.32 -3.00
CA MET A 238 25.02 4.87 -3.55
C MET A 238 23.89 3.83 -3.57
N ILE A 239 24.18 2.59 -3.98
CA ILE A 239 23.21 1.48 -3.97
C ILE A 239 22.74 1.21 -2.53
N SER A 240 23.68 1.14 -1.58
CA SER A 240 23.36 0.87 -0.17
C SER A 240 22.45 1.95 0.42
N ILE A 241 22.76 3.23 0.17
CA ILE A 241 21.91 4.37 0.58
C ILE A 241 20.53 4.28 -0.06
N SER A 242 20.47 3.95 -1.36
CA SER A 242 19.21 3.82 -2.10
C SER A 242 18.32 2.71 -1.54
N VAL A 243 18.91 1.55 -1.20
CA VAL A 243 18.19 0.42 -0.57
C VAL A 243 17.65 0.81 0.81
N ILE A 244 18.47 1.47 1.64
CA ILE A 244 18.06 1.94 2.97
C ILE A 244 16.91 2.95 2.85
N LEU A 245 17.03 3.93 1.95
CA LEU A 245 16.00 4.93 1.71
C LEU A 245 14.69 4.28 1.24
N LEU A 246 14.78 3.34 0.29
CA LEU A 246 13.61 2.64 -0.25
C LEU A 246 12.92 1.80 0.84
N TYR A 247 13.69 1.15 1.73
CA TYR A 247 13.14 0.45 2.89
C TYR A 247 12.33 1.38 3.81
N PHE A 248 12.86 2.57 4.13
CA PHE A 248 12.14 3.56 4.96
C PHE A 248 10.87 4.07 4.27
N ILE A 249 10.92 4.36 2.96
CA ILE A 249 9.76 4.81 2.19
C ILE A 249 8.67 3.73 2.21
N VAL A 250 8.99 2.50 1.80
CA VAL A 250 8.02 1.40 1.74
C VAL A 250 7.42 1.12 3.11
N SER A 251 8.25 1.07 4.16
CA SER A 251 7.78 0.86 5.54
C SER A 251 6.82 1.95 6.01
N LYS A 252 7.09 3.23 5.68
CA LYS A 252 6.25 4.36 6.08
C LYS A 252 4.92 4.43 5.31
N TYR A 253 4.95 4.22 4.00
CA TYR A 253 3.76 4.34 3.15
C TYR A 253 2.84 3.12 3.27
N LEU A 254 3.37 1.92 3.54
CA LEU A 254 2.56 0.72 3.71
C LEU A 254 2.12 0.47 5.17
N SER A 255 2.58 1.27 6.15
CA SER A 255 2.17 1.10 7.55
C SER A 255 0.65 1.11 7.79
N PRO A 256 -0.19 1.88 7.06
CA PRO A 256 -1.64 1.85 7.23
C PRO A 256 -2.29 0.49 6.95
N LEU A 257 -1.66 -0.36 6.12
CA LEU A 257 -2.22 -1.65 5.71
C LEU A 257 -2.48 -2.57 6.92
N ALA A 258 -1.56 -2.61 7.88
CA ALA A 258 -1.69 -3.41 9.09
C ALA A 258 -2.85 -2.91 9.98
N ALA A 259 -3.05 -1.59 10.07
CA ALA A 259 -4.17 -0.99 10.79
C ALA A 259 -5.51 -1.32 10.13
N ILE A 260 -5.58 -1.22 8.80
CA ILE A 260 -6.79 -1.58 8.03
C ILE A 260 -7.11 -3.07 8.19
N GLN A 261 -6.12 -3.96 8.07
CA GLN A 261 -6.31 -5.40 8.27
C GLN A 261 -6.86 -5.72 9.67
N THR A 262 -6.24 -5.14 10.69
CA THR A 262 -6.66 -5.34 12.09
C THR A 262 -8.06 -4.78 12.31
N GLY A 263 -8.34 -3.59 11.78
CA GLY A 263 -9.65 -2.94 11.87
C GLY A 263 -10.77 -3.72 11.19
N LEU A 264 -10.54 -4.24 9.98
CA LEU A 264 -11.49 -5.11 9.27
C LEU A 264 -11.71 -6.42 10.02
N THR A 265 -10.66 -7.04 10.56
CA THR A 265 -10.79 -8.26 11.37
C THR A 265 -11.66 -7.99 12.60
N SER A 266 -11.42 -6.88 13.30
CA SER A 266 -12.24 -6.46 14.44
C SER A 266 -13.69 -6.18 14.06
N PHE A 267 -13.93 -5.55 12.90
CA PHE A 267 -15.27 -5.34 12.37
C PHE A 267 -15.97 -6.67 12.05
N PHE A 268 -15.26 -7.62 11.43
CA PHE A 268 -15.79 -8.96 11.18
C PHE A 268 -16.09 -9.72 12.46
N ASP A 269 -15.25 -9.61 13.48
CA ASP A 269 -15.52 -10.22 14.78
C ASP A 269 -16.76 -9.61 15.46
N PHE A 270 -17.01 -8.31 15.27
CA PHE A 270 -18.21 -7.63 15.75
C PHE A 270 -19.49 -8.11 15.05
N ILE A 271 -19.53 -8.14 13.71
CA ILE A 271 -20.74 -8.59 12.98
C ILE A 271 -21.01 -10.09 13.17
N ASN A 272 -19.98 -10.89 13.46
CA ASN A 272 -20.10 -12.30 13.79
C ASN A 272 -20.35 -12.55 15.30
N TYR A 273 -20.70 -11.51 16.05
CA TYR A 273 -21.06 -11.58 17.47
C TYR A 273 -19.96 -12.13 18.40
N LYS A 274 -18.69 -12.15 17.96
CA LYS A 274 -17.56 -12.51 18.83
C LYS A 274 -17.20 -11.38 19.79
N THR A 275 -17.45 -10.14 19.39
CA THR A 275 -17.30 -8.94 20.22
C THR A 275 -18.59 -8.14 20.25
N LYS A 276 -18.83 -7.40 21.35
CA LYS A 276 -20.01 -6.53 21.49
C LYS A 276 -19.80 -5.12 20.97
N ASN A 277 -18.57 -4.75 20.67
CA ASN A 277 -18.20 -3.42 20.23
C ASN A 277 -17.15 -3.50 19.13
N VAL A 278 -17.17 -2.48 18.29
CA VAL A 278 -16.17 -2.22 17.25
C VAL A 278 -15.75 -0.75 17.33
N SER A 279 -14.47 -0.51 17.08
CA SER A 279 -13.87 0.81 16.97
C SER A 279 -13.59 1.15 15.51
N THR A 280 -13.46 2.44 15.20
CA THR A 280 -13.04 2.90 13.88
C THR A 280 -11.53 2.66 13.66
N ILE A 281 -11.16 2.51 12.40
CA ILE A 281 -9.78 2.38 11.95
C ILE A 281 -9.15 3.78 11.90
N GLU A 282 -8.09 4.00 12.67
CA GLU A 282 -7.39 5.30 12.71
C GLU A 282 -6.25 5.36 11.70
N VAL A 283 -6.56 5.72 10.45
CA VAL A 283 -5.54 6.05 9.43
C VAL A 283 -5.46 7.57 9.27
N LYS A 284 -4.37 8.16 9.79
CA LYS A 284 -4.07 9.60 9.65
C LYS A 284 -3.28 9.86 8.36
N SER A 285 -3.89 9.58 7.21
CA SER A 285 -3.32 9.87 5.89
C SER A 285 -4.34 10.57 5.01
N ASN A 286 -3.84 11.39 4.07
CA ASN A 286 -4.66 12.04 3.03
C ASN A 286 -4.55 11.31 1.68
N ASP A 287 -3.92 10.14 1.66
CA ASP A 287 -3.78 9.28 0.48
C ASP A 287 -5.00 8.34 0.28
N GLU A 288 -4.87 7.40 -0.65
CA GLU A 288 -5.88 6.40 -0.96
C GLU A 288 -6.22 5.51 0.26
N PHE A 289 -5.26 5.23 1.15
CA PHE A 289 -5.53 4.46 2.37
C PHE A 289 -6.35 5.26 3.38
N GLY A 290 -6.12 6.57 3.48
CA GLY A 290 -6.97 7.47 4.25
C GLY A 290 -8.42 7.47 3.76
N GLN A 291 -8.61 7.60 2.44
CA GLN A 291 -9.94 7.57 1.83
C GLN A 291 -10.64 6.21 2.03
N ILE A 292 -9.94 5.09 1.82
CA ILE A 292 -10.46 3.74 2.07
C ILE A 292 -10.84 3.56 3.53
N SER A 293 -9.99 4.00 4.47
CA SER A 293 -10.26 3.92 5.91
C SER A 293 -11.52 4.70 6.29
N ASN A 294 -11.72 5.89 5.72
CA ASN A 294 -12.91 6.70 5.98
C ASN A 294 -14.19 6.03 5.47
N ALA A 295 -14.18 5.51 4.23
CA ALA A 295 -15.31 4.78 3.67
C ALA A 295 -15.64 3.51 4.48
N ILE A 296 -14.62 2.78 4.97
CA ILE A 296 -14.81 1.64 5.86
C ILE A 296 -15.43 2.11 7.19
N ASN A 297 -14.90 3.17 7.81
CA ASN A 297 -15.40 3.70 9.08
C ASN A 297 -16.86 4.13 9.02
N GLU A 298 -17.29 4.78 7.94
CA GLU A 298 -18.71 5.12 7.73
C GLU A 298 -19.61 3.88 7.75
N ASN A 299 -19.17 2.81 7.08
CA ASN A 299 -19.89 1.54 7.05
C ASN A 299 -19.85 0.79 8.40
N ILE A 300 -18.73 0.84 9.13
CA ILE A 300 -18.63 0.31 10.50
C ILE A 300 -19.68 0.99 11.38
N LEU A 301 -19.74 2.32 11.37
CA LEU A 301 -20.67 3.10 12.20
C LEU A 301 -22.13 2.92 11.78
N ALA A 302 -22.40 2.83 10.47
CA ALA A 302 -23.75 2.59 9.96
C ALA A 302 -24.25 1.19 10.34
N THR A 303 -23.38 0.18 10.24
CA THR A 303 -23.68 -1.21 10.58
C THR A 303 -23.88 -1.38 12.09
N LYS A 304 -23.00 -0.79 12.92
CA LYS A 304 -23.14 -0.80 14.38
C LYS A 304 -24.49 -0.25 14.83
N ARG A 305 -24.84 0.96 14.35
CA ARG A 305 -26.15 1.58 14.65
C ARG A 305 -27.32 0.72 14.16
N GLY A 306 -27.19 0.09 13.00
CA GLY A 306 -28.19 -0.83 12.45
C GLY A 306 -28.43 -2.05 13.35
N LEU A 307 -27.36 -2.74 13.76
CA LEU A 307 -27.46 -3.88 14.67
C LEU A 307 -28.03 -3.50 16.04
N GLU A 308 -27.69 -2.32 16.56
CA GLU A 308 -28.25 -1.82 17.82
C GLU A 308 -29.78 -1.61 17.72
N GLN A 309 -30.26 -1.03 16.61
CA GLN A 309 -31.69 -0.89 16.32
C GLN A 309 -32.39 -2.24 16.20
N ASP A 310 -31.78 -3.18 15.48
CA ASP A 310 -32.30 -4.54 15.30
C ASP A 310 -32.42 -5.27 16.65
N ASN A 311 -31.37 -5.21 17.47
CA ASN A 311 -31.35 -5.83 18.79
C ASN A 311 -32.41 -5.22 19.73
N GLN A 312 -32.60 -3.90 19.67
CA GLN A 312 -33.65 -3.22 20.43
C GLN A 312 -35.05 -3.69 20.02
N ALA A 313 -35.31 -3.87 18.72
CA ALA A 313 -36.58 -4.39 18.23
C ALA A 313 -36.82 -5.85 18.66
N VAL A 314 -35.79 -6.70 18.63
CA VAL A 314 -35.87 -8.08 19.14
C VAL A 314 -36.19 -8.07 20.64
N LYS A 315 -35.54 -7.22 21.42
CA LYS A 315 -35.79 -7.10 22.88
C LYS A 315 -37.21 -6.65 23.18
N GLU A 316 -37.73 -5.63 22.48
CA GLU A 316 -39.11 -5.19 22.62
C GLU A 316 -40.11 -6.26 22.16
N SER A 317 -39.77 -7.04 21.14
CA SER A 317 -40.60 -8.18 20.69
C SER A 317 -40.75 -9.22 21.81
N VAL A 318 -39.65 -9.60 22.47
CA VAL A 318 -39.68 -10.52 23.63
C VAL A 318 -40.50 -9.93 24.78
N GLN A 319 -40.34 -8.63 25.06
CA GLN A 319 -41.10 -7.95 26.11
C GLN A 319 -42.61 -7.90 25.78
N THR A 320 -42.97 -7.64 24.53
CA THR A 320 -44.36 -7.60 24.06
C THR A 320 -45.02 -8.95 24.22
N VAL A 321 -44.31 -10.04 23.86
CA VAL A 321 -44.79 -11.41 24.08
C VAL A 321 -45.04 -11.66 25.57
N SER A 322 -44.13 -11.24 26.45
CA SER A 322 -44.32 -11.39 27.90
C SER A 322 -45.56 -10.64 28.44
N VAL A 323 -45.87 -9.46 27.90
CA VAL A 323 -47.10 -8.71 28.25
C VAL A 323 -48.36 -9.45 27.78
N VAL A 324 -48.30 -10.06 26.59
CA VAL A 324 -49.37 -10.88 26.01
C VAL A 324 -49.58 -12.16 26.80
N GLU A 325 -48.51 -12.83 27.23
CA GLU A 325 -48.56 -13.99 28.14
C GLU A 325 -49.20 -13.62 29.48
N GLY A 326 -49.00 -12.38 29.95
CA GLY A 326 -49.70 -11.83 31.11
C GLY A 326 -51.19 -11.53 30.90
N GLY A 327 -51.73 -11.78 29.71
CA GLY A 327 -53.15 -11.66 29.38
C GLY A 327 -53.56 -10.35 28.70
N ASN A 328 -52.64 -9.39 28.48
CA ASN A 328 -52.95 -8.13 27.82
C ASN A 328 -52.68 -8.22 26.30
N LEU A 329 -53.75 -8.34 25.51
CA LEU A 329 -53.68 -8.48 24.05
C LEU A 329 -53.58 -7.13 23.30
N THR A 330 -53.53 -6.00 24.01
CA THR A 330 -53.38 -4.65 23.41
C THR A 330 -51.93 -4.26 23.12
N ALA A 331 -50.95 -5.02 23.64
CA ALA A 331 -49.53 -4.72 23.48
C ALA A 331 -49.11 -4.81 21.99
N ARG A 332 -48.22 -3.91 21.54
CA ARG A 332 -47.70 -3.90 20.17
C ARG A 332 -46.21 -3.56 20.17
N ILE A 333 -45.50 -4.11 19.19
CA ILE A 333 -44.08 -3.83 18.96
C ILE A 333 -43.97 -2.53 18.17
N THR A 334 -43.30 -1.52 18.72
CA THR A 334 -43.22 -0.16 18.15
C THR A 334 -41.84 0.19 17.59
N ALA A 335 -40.78 -0.42 18.12
CA ALA A 335 -39.42 -0.25 17.65
C ALA A 335 -39.31 -0.63 16.18
N ASN A 336 -38.51 0.16 15.46
CA ASN A 336 -38.32 -0.01 14.04
C ASN A 336 -36.91 -0.55 13.78
N PRO A 337 -36.76 -1.86 13.49
CA PRO A 337 -35.47 -2.42 13.13
C PRO A 337 -35.02 -1.90 11.76
N ARG A 338 -33.73 -1.99 11.49
CA ARG A 338 -33.14 -1.68 10.18
C ARG A 338 -33.21 -2.88 9.24
N ASN A 339 -33.16 -4.11 9.77
CA ASN A 339 -33.28 -5.32 8.98
C ASN A 339 -34.71 -5.46 8.40
N PRO A 340 -34.89 -5.51 7.07
CA PRO A 340 -36.21 -5.65 6.44
C PRO A 340 -37.00 -6.89 6.91
N GLN A 341 -36.31 -8.00 7.21
CA GLN A 341 -36.95 -9.22 7.71
C GLN A 341 -37.48 -9.05 9.13
N LEU A 342 -36.79 -8.26 9.98
CA LEU A 342 -37.30 -7.93 11.31
C LEU A 342 -38.48 -6.94 11.24
N ILE A 343 -38.50 -6.04 10.24
CA ILE A 343 -39.67 -5.18 9.98
C ILE A 343 -40.88 -6.05 9.60
N GLU A 344 -40.68 -7.02 8.71
CA GLU A 344 -41.72 -7.97 8.34
C GLU A 344 -42.21 -8.78 9.55
N LEU A 345 -41.29 -9.31 10.36
CA LEU A 345 -41.62 -10.05 11.58
C LEU A 345 -42.44 -9.18 12.55
N LYS A 346 -42.03 -7.93 12.79
CA LYS A 346 -42.79 -6.95 13.60
C LYS A 346 -44.22 -6.82 13.08
N ASN A 347 -44.38 -6.63 11.77
CA ASN A 347 -45.69 -6.42 11.15
C ASN A 347 -46.57 -7.67 11.25
N VAL A 348 -46.00 -8.86 11.04
CA VAL A 348 -46.72 -10.14 11.17
C VAL A 348 -47.14 -10.38 12.62
N LEU A 349 -46.27 -10.12 13.60
CA LEU A 349 -46.60 -10.27 15.02
C LEU A 349 -47.68 -9.26 15.44
N ASN A 350 -47.56 -7.98 15.08
CA ASN A 350 -48.60 -6.99 15.38
C ASN A 350 -49.94 -7.35 14.73
N LYS A 351 -49.93 -7.86 13.49
CA LYS A 351 -51.13 -8.37 12.81
C LYS A 351 -51.74 -9.55 13.55
N LEU A 352 -50.93 -10.48 14.03
CA LEU A 352 -51.40 -11.61 14.86
C LEU A 352 -52.08 -11.08 16.13
N LEU A 353 -51.48 -10.11 16.80
CA LEU A 353 -52.04 -9.50 18.01
C LEU A 353 -53.34 -8.72 17.72
N ASP A 354 -53.45 -8.05 16.57
CA ASP A 354 -54.70 -7.41 16.13
C ASP A 354 -55.81 -8.45 15.95
N VAL A 355 -55.50 -9.60 15.32
CA VAL A 355 -56.45 -10.70 15.15
C VAL A 355 -56.86 -11.30 16.48
N LEU A 356 -55.90 -11.57 17.38
CA LEU A 356 -56.19 -12.11 18.71
C LEU A 356 -57.05 -11.14 19.52
N GLN A 357 -56.75 -9.84 19.51
CA GLN A 357 -57.54 -8.85 20.21
C GLN A 357 -58.97 -8.76 19.68
N ALA A 358 -59.15 -8.80 18.35
CA ALA A 358 -60.49 -8.77 17.74
C ALA A 358 -61.30 -10.05 17.99
N ARG A 359 -60.64 -11.22 18.05
CA ARG A 359 -61.32 -12.51 18.25
C ARG A 359 -61.58 -12.81 19.72
N VAL A 360 -60.60 -12.58 20.59
CA VAL A 360 -60.67 -12.90 22.02
C VAL A 360 -61.17 -11.70 22.80
N GLY A 361 -60.39 -10.63 22.82
CA GLY A 361 -60.64 -9.46 23.67
C GLY A 361 -59.38 -8.69 23.98
N SER A 362 -59.51 -7.66 24.80
CA SER A 362 -58.38 -6.81 25.21
C SER A 362 -57.60 -7.38 26.40
N ASP A 363 -58.30 -7.97 27.37
CA ASP A 363 -57.74 -8.50 28.60
C ASP A 363 -58.30 -9.90 28.91
N MET A 364 -57.45 -10.91 28.75
CA MET A 364 -57.80 -12.30 29.02
C MET A 364 -58.08 -12.55 30.51
N ASN A 365 -57.48 -11.77 31.42
CA ASN A 365 -57.71 -11.93 32.86
C ASN A 365 -59.12 -11.47 33.23
N ALA A 366 -59.60 -10.39 32.61
CA ALA A 366 -60.98 -9.94 32.79
C ALA A 366 -61.98 -11.02 32.31
N ILE A 367 -61.73 -11.61 31.13
CA ILE A 367 -62.54 -12.72 30.61
C ILE A 367 -62.51 -13.91 31.58
N HIS A 368 -61.33 -14.30 32.06
CA HIS A 368 -61.18 -15.42 32.99
C HIS A 368 -61.95 -15.18 34.30
N LYS A 369 -61.89 -13.96 34.85
CA LYS A 369 -62.64 -13.58 36.05
C LYS A 369 -64.15 -13.76 35.85
N ILE A 370 -64.71 -13.26 34.75
CA ILE A 370 -66.14 -13.41 34.44
C ILE A 370 -66.53 -14.89 34.26
N PHE A 371 -65.66 -15.70 33.64
CA PHE A 371 -65.90 -17.14 33.54
C PHE A 371 -65.92 -17.85 34.90
N GLU A 372 -65.05 -17.51 35.84
CA GLU A 372 -65.11 -18.08 37.20
C GLU A 372 -66.36 -17.62 37.97
N GLU A 373 -66.80 -16.37 37.79
CA GLU A 373 -68.06 -15.88 38.34
C GLU A 373 -69.25 -16.68 37.80
N TYR A 374 -69.33 -16.88 36.47
CA TYR A 374 -70.41 -17.63 35.82
C TYR A 374 -70.40 -19.11 36.23
N LYS A 375 -69.22 -19.71 36.41
CA LYS A 375 -69.06 -21.06 36.93
C LYS A 375 -69.56 -21.20 38.37
N SER A 376 -69.45 -20.15 39.18
CA SER A 376 -70.07 -20.06 40.51
C SER A 376 -71.55 -19.69 40.51
N LEU A 377 -72.19 -19.66 39.33
CA LEU A 377 -73.59 -19.28 39.11
C LEU A 377 -73.90 -17.80 39.43
N ASP A 378 -72.89 -16.93 39.45
CA ASP A 378 -73.07 -15.49 39.59
C ASP A 378 -72.99 -14.81 38.21
N PHE A 379 -74.15 -14.40 37.69
CA PHE A 379 -74.29 -13.80 36.36
C PHE A 379 -74.55 -12.28 36.41
N ARG A 380 -74.27 -11.62 37.55
CA ARG A 380 -74.57 -10.19 37.73
C ARG A 380 -73.61 -9.28 36.97
N ASN A 381 -72.34 -9.68 36.86
CA ASN A 381 -71.30 -8.87 36.23
C ASN A 381 -71.13 -9.24 34.76
N LYS A 382 -70.52 -8.29 34.03
CA LYS A 382 -70.23 -8.38 32.60
C LYS A 382 -68.86 -7.79 32.32
N LEU A 383 -68.31 -8.13 31.17
CA LEU A 383 -67.11 -7.50 30.64
C LEU A 383 -67.44 -6.09 30.16
N GLU A 384 -66.85 -5.08 30.80
CA GLU A 384 -66.95 -3.69 30.36
C GLU A 384 -66.09 -3.46 29.11
N ASN A 385 -66.55 -2.59 28.20
CA ASN A 385 -65.86 -2.26 26.94
C ASN A 385 -65.52 -3.48 26.07
N ALA A 386 -66.33 -4.54 26.15
CA ALA A 386 -66.20 -5.72 25.33
C ALA A 386 -66.14 -5.37 23.84
N SER A 387 -65.05 -5.77 23.19
CA SER A 387 -64.78 -5.51 21.77
C SER A 387 -64.36 -6.78 21.03
N GLY A 388 -63.77 -7.75 21.75
CA GLY A 388 -63.46 -9.06 21.21
C GLY A 388 -64.71 -9.93 21.02
N SER A 389 -64.66 -10.83 20.04
CA SER A 389 -65.78 -11.75 19.78
C SER A 389 -66.11 -12.63 21.00
N VAL A 390 -65.09 -13.12 21.74
CA VAL A 390 -65.31 -13.90 22.97
C VAL A 390 -65.89 -13.00 24.07
N GLU A 391 -65.36 -11.81 24.31
CA GLU A 391 -65.92 -10.88 25.31
C GLU A 391 -67.42 -10.59 25.05
N LEU A 392 -67.77 -10.27 23.81
CA LEU A 392 -69.15 -10.00 23.41
C LEU A 392 -70.05 -11.21 23.57
N THR A 393 -69.57 -12.39 23.17
CA THR A 393 -70.32 -13.66 23.30
C THR A 393 -70.54 -14.01 24.77
N THR A 394 -69.54 -13.81 25.63
CA THR A 394 -69.65 -14.02 27.07
C THR A 394 -70.74 -13.15 27.68
N ASN A 395 -70.76 -11.85 27.35
CA ASN A 395 -71.80 -10.94 27.84
C ASN A 395 -73.20 -11.36 27.34
N ALA A 396 -73.32 -11.71 26.06
CA ALA A 396 -74.60 -12.15 25.48
C ALA A 396 -75.11 -13.46 26.13
N LEU A 397 -74.20 -14.41 26.41
CA LEU A 397 -74.54 -15.64 27.10
C LEU A 397 -75.00 -15.38 28.53
N GLY A 398 -74.28 -14.52 29.27
CA GLY A 398 -74.69 -14.09 30.61
C GLY A 398 -76.07 -13.46 30.63
N ASP A 399 -76.38 -12.60 29.66
CA ASP A 399 -77.69 -12.00 29.50
C ASP A 399 -78.80 -13.02 29.26
N GLU A 400 -78.58 -14.01 28.38
CA GLU A 400 -79.58 -15.04 28.11
C GLU A 400 -79.78 -15.96 29.32
N ILE A 401 -78.73 -16.27 30.09
CA ILE A 401 -78.84 -17.02 31.34
C ILE A 401 -79.64 -16.23 32.38
N VAL A 402 -79.36 -14.94 32.59
CA VAL A 402 -80.12 -14.08 33.51
C VAL A 402 -81.58 -14.03 33.12
N LYS A 403 -81.87 -13.90 31.82
CA LYS A 403 -83.23 -13.91 31.29
C LYS A 403 -83.94 -15.24 31.54
N MET A 404 -83.27 -16.37 31.28
CA MET A 404 -83.81 -17.70 31.57
C MET A 404 -84.08 -17.90 33.06
N LEU A 405 -83.18 -17.45 33.95
CA LEU A 405 -83.35 -17.53 35.40
C LEU A 405 -84.53 -16.67 35.88
N LYS A 406 -84.71 -15.47 35.32
CA LYS A 406 -85.89 -14.63 35.59
C LYS A 406 -87.17 -15.31 35.16
N GLN A 407 -87.23 -15.86 33.95
CA GLN A 407 -88.40 -16.62 33.47
C GLN A 407 -88.68 -17.85 34.35
N SER A 408 -87.65 -18.57 34.77
CA SER A 408 -87.79 -19.70 35.70
C SER A 408 -88.37 -19.26 37.05
N SER A 409 -87.89 -18.12 37.58
CA SER A 409 -88.45 -17.51 38.79
C SER A 409 -89.92 -17.09 38.61
N ASP A 410 -90.28 -16.53 37.46
CA ASP A 410 -91.65 -16.14 37.15
C ASP A 410 -92.58 -17.36 37.05
N PHE A 411 -92.12 -18.45 36.42
CA PHE A 411 -92.84 -19.73 36.41
C PHE A 411 -93.00 -20.30 37.82
N ALA A 412 -91.95 -20.26 38.65
CA ALA A 412 -92.02 -20.73 40.03
C ALA A 412 -93.03 -19.92 40.86
N ASN A 413 -93.04 -18.59 40.70
CA ASN A 413 -94.01 -17.70 41.37
C ASN A 413 -95.44 -17.95 40.88
N ALA A 414 -95.64 -18.10 39.58
CA ALA A 414 -96.95 -18.42 39.01
C ALA A 414 -97.45 -19.78 39.52
N LEU A 415 -96.59 -20.80 39.54
CA LEU A 415 -96.91 -22.13 40.07
C LEU A 415 -97.24 -22.07 41.56
N ALA A 416 -96.49 -21.31 42.36
CA ALA A 416 -96.77 -21.11 43.78
C ALA A 416 -98.13 -20.45 44.00
N ASN A 417 -98.47 -19.44 43.20
CA ASN A 417 -99.76 -18.74 43.26
C ASN A 417 -100.92 -19.69 42.88
N GLU A 418 -100.82 -20.41 41.77
CA GLU A 418 -101.84 -21.39 41.35
C GLU A 418 -101.96 -22.55 42.35
N SER A 419 -100.86 -23.00 42.95
CA SER A 419 -100.87 -24.00 44.02
C SER A 419 -101.58 -23.47 45.28
N GLY A 420 -101.38 -22.20 45.64
CA GLY A 420 -102.08 -21.54 46.74
C GLY A 420 -103.60 -21.39 46.48
N LYS A 421 -103.99 -21.06 45.25
CA LYS A 421 -105.40 -21.05 44.84
C LYS A 421 -106.02 -22.44 44.93
N LEU A 422 -105.32 -23.46 44.46
CA LEU A 422 -105.76 -24.86 44.56
C LEU A 422 -105.93 -25.27 46.02
N GLN A 423 -104.97 -24.94 46.89
CA GLN A 423 -105.09 -25.22 48.33
C GLN A 423 -106.30 -24.52 48.95
N THR A 424 -106.58 -23.27 48.58
CA THR A 424 -107.77 -22.54 49.02
C THR A 424 -109.06 -23.21 48.53
N ALA A 425 -109.11 -23.62 47.26
CA ALA A 425 -110.27 -24.30 46.68
C ALA A 425 -110.52 -25.66 47.36
N VAL A 426 -109.47 -26.44 47.63
CA VAL A 426 -109.55 -27.71 48.37
C VAL A 426 -110.04 -27.48 49.80
N GLN A 427 -109.58 -26.42 50.48
CA GLN A 427 -110.05 -26.06 51.81
C GLN A 427 -111.54 -25.68 51.80
N SER A 428 -111.97 -24.81 50.86
CA SER A 428 -113.38 -24.44 50.71
C SER A 428 -114.28 -25.64 50.38
N LEU A 429 -113.80 -26.56 49.52
CA LEU A 429 -114.51 -27.80 49.19
C LEU A 429 -114.64 -28.71 50.43
N THR A 430 -113.59 -28.80 51.24
CA THR A 430 -113.59 -29.58 52.49
C THR A 430 -114.58 -28.98 53.49
N THR A 431 -114.56 -27.67 53.69
CA THR A 431 -115.52 -26.97 54.56
C THR A 431 -116.95 -27.13 54.06
N SER A 432 -117.20 -26.96 52.76
CA SER A 432 -118.53 -27.13 52.16
C SER A 432 -119.02 -28.56 52.29
N SER A 433 -118.15 -29.56 52.07
CA SER A 433 -118.47 -30.97 52.28
C SER A 433 -118.81 -31.27 53.74
N ASN A 434 -118.09 -30.71 54.71
CA ASN A 434 -118.41 -30.86 56.14
C ASN A 434 -119.75 -30.19 56.49
N SER A 435 -120.02 -28.96 56.01
CA SER A 435 -121.32 -28.31 56.21
C SER A 435 -122.47 -29.07 55.55
N GLN A 436 -122.24 -29.67 54.38
CA GLN A 436 -123.21 -30.53 53.69
C GLN A 436 -123.48 -31.80 54.51
N ALA A 437 -122.44 -32.45 55.06
CA ALA A 437 -122.59 -33.60 55.94
C ALA A 437 -123.38 -33.26 57.21
N GLN A 438 -123.10 -32.11 57.82
CA GLN A 438 -123.86 -31.62 58.97
C GLN A 438 -125.33 -31.30 58.62
N SER A 439 -125.58 -30.68 57.46
CA SER A 439 -126.95 -30.43 56.98
C SER A 439 -127.70 -31.74 56.70
N LEU A 440 -127.00 -32.78 56.23
CA LEU A 440 -127.58 -34.12 56.05
C LEU A 440 -127.87 -34.80 57.39
N GLU A 441 -127.02 -34.63 58.41
CA GLU A 441 -127.31 -35.06 59.79
C GLU A 441 -128.56 -34.35 60.33
N GLU A 442 -128.68 -33.02 60.17
CA GLU A 442 -129.87 -32.27 60.58
C GLU A 442 -131.12 -32.73 59.82
N THR A 443 -131.01 -33.00 58.52
CA THR A 443 -132.13 -33.52 57.71
C THR A 443 -132.53 -34.92 58.16
N ALA A 444 -131.57 -35.77 58.53
CA ALA A 444 -131.84 -37.10 59.08
C ALA A 444 -132.53 -37.03 60.44
N ALA A 445 -132.09 -36.12 61.33
CA ALA A 445 -132.74 -35.87 62.62
C ALA A 445 -134.17 -35.33 62.45
N ALA A 446 -134.39 -34.40 61.52
CA ALA A 446 -135.73 -33.90 61.19
C ALA A 446 -136.62 -35.02 60.60
N LEU A 447 -136.06 -35.94 59.80
CA LEU A 447 -136.77 -37.12 59.32
C LEU A 447 -137.13 -38.09 60.44
N GLU A 448 -136.27 -38.30 61.44
CA GLU A 448 -136.61 -39.06 62.65
C GLU A 448 -137.77 -38.42 63.42
N GLU A 449 -137.75 -37.09 63.57
CA GLU A 449 -138.82 -36.35 64.24
C GLU A 449 -140.16 -36.42 63.48
N ILE A 450 -140.14 -36.28 62.15
CA ILE A 450 -141.32 -36.48 61.30
C ILE A 450 -141.86 -37.90 61.43
N THR A 451 -140.98 -38.91 61.45
CA THR A 451 -141.39 -40.31 61.59
C THR A 451 -142.06 -40.57 62.94
N SER A 452 -141.51 -40.01 64.01
CA SER A 452 -142.10 -40.03 65.36
C SER A 452 -143.47 -39.33 65.39
N SER A 453 -143.58 -38.16 64.76
CA SER A 453 -144.84 -37.42 64.66
C SER A 453 -145.89 -38.18 63.83
N MET A 454 -145.48 -38.82 62.73
CA MET A 454 -146.34 -39.70 61.93
C MET A 454 -146.82 -40.92 62.71
N GLN A 455 -145.97 -41.53 63.54
CA GLN A 455 -146.37 -42.59 64.47
C GLN A 455 -147.43 -42.10 65.46
N ASN A 456 -147.24 -40.91 66.03
CA ASN A 456 -148.18 -40.29 66.96
C ASN A 456 -149.54 -39.96 66.29
N VAL A 457 -149.51 -39.45 65.07
CA VAL A 457 -150.73 -39.22 64.25
C VAL A 457 -151.42 -40.55 63.93
N SER A 458 -150.67 -41.60 63.62
CA SER A 458 -151.22 -42.94 63.40
C SER A 458 -151.93 -43.48 64.64
N VAL A 459 -151.36 -43.29 65.84
CA VAL A 459 -152.00 -43.70 67.12
C VAL A 459 -153.30 -42.92 67.33
N LYS A 460 -153.28 -41.60 67.20
CA LYS A 460 -154.51 -40.78 67.29
C LYS A 460 -155.57 -41.17 66.28
N THR A 461 -155.15 -41.52 65.05
CA THR A 461 -156.07 -41.97 64.00
C THR A 461 -156.71 -43.31 64.39
N SER A 462 -155.94 -44.22 64.99
CA SER A 462 -156.48 -45.47 65.56
C SER A 462 -157.46 -45.20 66.70
N ASP A 463 -157.18 -44.27 67.61
CA ASP A 463 -158.10 -43.90 68.69
C ASP A 463 -159.43 -43.34 68.16
N VAL A 464 -159.37 -42.51 67.11
CA VAL A 464 -160.57 -41.97 66.43
C VAL A 464 -161.37 -43.09 65.75
N ILE A 465 -160.71 -44.11 65.18
CA ILE A 465 -161.40 -45.29 64.63
C ILE A 465 -162.14 -46.04 65.76
N THR A 466 -161.49 -46.26 66.90
CA THR A 466 -162.10 -46.90 68.07
C THR A 466 -163.30 -46.12 68.60
N GLN A 467 -163.19 -44.79 68.74
CA GLN A 467 -164.32 -43.93 69.10
C GLN A 467 -165.45 -43.97 68.06
N SER A 468 -165.11 -44.04 66.78
CA SER A 468 -166.11 -44.15 65.71
C SER A 468 -166.86 -45.48 65.77
N GLU A 469 -166.20 -46.58 66.15
CA GLU A 469 -166.85 -47.87 66.40
C GLU A 469 -167.74 -47.83 67.65
N GLU A 470 -167.31 -47.17 68.73
CA GLU A 470 -168.16 -46.97 69.92
C GLU A 470 -169.41 -46.15 69.59
N ILE A 471 -169.26 -45.06 68.82
CA ILE A 471 -170.40 -44.26 68.34
C ILE A 471 -171.32 -45.12 67.47
N LYS A 472 -170.77 -45.94 66.58
CA LYS A 472 -171.55 -46.88 65.75
C LYS A 472 -172.37 -47.83 66.63
N ASN A 473 -171.77 -48.35 67.70
CA ASN A 473 -172.45 -49.22 68.65
C ASN A 473 -173.59 -48.49 69.38
N VAL A 474 -173.37 -47.25 69.81
CA VAL A 474 -174.40 -46.39 70.42
C VAL A 474 -175.53 -46.11 69.44
N THR A 475 -175.23 -45.80 68.17
CA THR A 475 -176.27 -45.61 67.14
C THR A 475 -177.05 -46.89 66.83
N GLY A 476 -176.40 -48.06 66.93
CA GLY A 476 -177.08 -49.36 66.84
C GLY A 476 -178.09 -49.56 67.96
N ILE A 477 -177.72 -49.25 69.20
CA ILE A 477 -178.62 -49.30 70.36
C ILE A 477 -179.77 -48.29 70.21
N ILE A 478 -179.51 -47.08 69.70
CA ILE A 478 -180.56 -46.08 69.44
C ILE A 478 -181.51 -46.56 68.33
N GLY A 479 -181.00 -47.24 67.30
CA GLY A 479 -181.80 -47.89 66.26
C GLY A 479 -182.73 -48.97 66.83
N ASP A 480 -182.21 -49.85 67.69
CA ASP A 480 -182.98 -50.91 68.33
C ASP A 480 -184.07 -50.36 69.29
N ILE A 481 -183.79 -49.24 69.97
CA ILE A 481 -184.79 -48.54 70.81
C ILE A 481 -185.87 -47.88 69.94
N ALA A 482 -185.51 -47.31 68.79
CA ALA A 482 -186.47 -46.71 67.86
C ALA A 482 -187.41 -47.76 67.25
N ASP A 483 -186.92 -48.95 66.92
CA ASP A 483 -187.73 -50.07 66.41
C ASP A 483 -188.64 -50.66 67.50
N GLN A 484 -188.20 -50.70 68.76
CA GLN A 484 -189.07 -51.10 69.89
C GLN A 484 -190.21 -50.09 70.16
N ILE A 485 -189.98 -48.79 69.94
CA ILE A 485 -191.04 -47.77 70.07
C ILE A 485 -192.07 -47.91 68.93
N ASN A 486 -191.63 -48.28 67.72
CA ASN A 486 -192.52 -48.41 66.56
C ASN A 486 -193.48 -49.61 66.67
N LEU A 487 -193.07 -50.69 67.34
CA LEU A 487 -193.93 -51.87 67.57
C LEU A 487 -194.97 -51.70 68.69
N LEU A 488 -194.93 -50.59 69.45
CA LEU A 488 -195.96 -50.21 70.43
C LEU A 488 -197.12 -49.39 69.84
N ALA A 489 -197.18 -49.23 68.51
CA ALA A 489 -198.15 -48.37 67.83
C ALA A 489 -199.12 -49.06 66.84
N LEU A 490 -199.27 -50.39 66.86
CA LEU A 490 -200.38 -51.09 66.18
C LEU A 490 -200.91 -52.31 66.92
#